data_AF-A0A2E5GLL9-F1
#
_entry.id   AF-A0A2E5GLL9-F1
#
_cell.length_a   1.000
_cell.length_b   1.000
_cell.length_c   1.000
_cell.angle_alpha   90.00
_cell.angle_beta   90.00
_cell.angle_gamma   90.00
#
_symmetry.space_group_name_H-M   'P 1'
#
loop_
_entity.id
_entity.type
_entity.pdbx_description
1 polymer ?
#
loop_
_entity_poly.entity_id
_entity_poly.type
_entity_poly.pdbx_seq_one_letter_code
_entity_poly.pdbx_strand_id
1 'polypeptide(L)'
;IMINPVTQDRMFELKNLPPELYPKVQNLKEGEVSIAFTSPTRTGKTRYEIYTVSDRIEEHEADFAIDYVKIKNFALQAKRIKAIEKWKNEKIAETYIKLNGDYRTCDYSSNWIKQ
;
A
#
# COMPACT_ATOMS: atom_id res chain seq x y z
N ILE A 1 5.48 0.18 21.53
CA ILE A 1 6.12 0.03 20.19
C ILE A 1 5.05 -0.43 19.22
N MET A 2 4.87 0.26 18.10
CA MET A 2 3.86 -0.07 17.10
C MET A 2 4.47 -0.97 16.02
N ILE A 3 3.69 -1.90 15.48
CA ILE A 3 4.13 -2.83 14.43
C ILE A 3 3.09 -2.80 13.32
N ASN A 4 3.55 -2.66 12.07
CA ASN A 4 2.68 -2.67 10.90
C ASN A 4 2.03 -4.06 10.78
N PRO A 5 0.69 -4.19 10.81
CA PRO A 5 0.04 -5.50 10.79
C PRO A 5 0.22 -6.24 9.46
N VAL A 6 0.55 -5.54 8.38
CA VAL A 6 0.73 -6.12 7.04
C VAL A 6 2.18 -6.55 6.81
N THR A 7 3.15 -5.69 7.14
CA THR A 7 4.57 -5.96 6.84
C THR A 7 5.35 -6.48 8.05
N GLN A 8 4.79 -6.40 9.25
CA GLN A 8 5.48 -6.66 10.53
C GLN A 8 6.66 -5.71 10.80
N ASP A 9 6.84 -4.67 9.99
CA ASP A 9 7.87 -3.66 10.22
C ASP A 9 7.51 -2.72 11.36
N ARG A 10 8.55 -2.13 11.97
CA ARG A 10 8.41 -1.08 12.98
C ARG A 10 8.38 0.33 12.36
N MET A 11 8.81 0.45 11.11
CA MET A 11 8.80 1.69 10.36
C MET A 11 7.49 1.82 9.58
N PHE A 12 6.87 2.99 9.67
CA PHE A 12 5.64 3.30 8.95
C PHE A 12 5.93 4.38 7.92
N GLU A 13 5.56 4.12 6.67
CA GLU A 13 5.41 5.21 5.70
C GLU A 13 4.22 6.07 6.13
N LEU A 14 4.32 7.40 6.06
CA LEU A 14 3.26 8.30 6.54
C LEU A 14 1.89 7.98 5.93
N LYS A 15 1.85 7.60 4.65
CA LYS A 15 0.61 7.20 3.94
C LYS A 15 -0.02 5.88 4.43
N ASN A 16 0.76 5.04 5.10
CA ASN A 16 0.31 3.76 5.64
C ASN A 16 -0.09 3.86 7.12
N LEU A 17 0.00 5.05 7.73
CA LEU A 17 -0.49 5.27 9.08
C LEU A 17 -2.02 5.25 9.09
N PRO A 18 -2.64 4.71 10.15
CA PRO A 18 -4.06 4.89 10.40
C PRO A 18 -4.45 6.38 10.36
N PRO A 19 -5.53 6.77 9.66
CA PRO A 19 -5.94 8.17 9.52
C PRO A 19 -6.13 8.89 10.86
N GLU A 20 -6.55 8.15 11.89
CA GLU A 20 -6.74 8.65 13.26
C GLU A 20 -5.43 9.03 13.98
N LEU A 21 -4.30 8.47 13.54
CA LEU A 21 -2.98 8.72 14.12
C LEU A 21 -2.22 9.81 13.38
N TYR A 22 -2.45 9.95 12.07
CA TYR A 22 -1.77 10.93 11.23
C TYR A 22 -1.73 12.35 11.84
N PRO A 23 -2.86 12.99 12.21
CA PRO A 23 -2.83 14.34 12.77
C PRO A 23 -2.19 14.41 14.16
N LYS A 24 -2.12 13.30 14.88
CA LYS A 24 -1.53 13.23 16.23
C LYS A 24 -0.02 13.18 16.20
N VAL A 25 0.57 12.63 15.14
CA VAL A 25 2.03 12.38 15.04
C VAL A 25 2.73 13.23 13.99
N GLN A 26 2.01 13.77 12.99
CA GLN A 26 2.61 14.52 11.87
C GLN A 26 3.48 15.70 12.35
N ASN A 27 3.04 16.40 13.39
CA ASN A 27 3.69 17.61 13.90
C ASN A 27 4.68 17.34 15.03
N LEU A 28 4.78 16.09 15.51
CA LEU A 28 5.75 15.74 16.54
C LEU A 28 7.16 15.67 15.93
N LYS A 29 8.11 16.31 16.60
CA LYS A 29 9.53 16.14 16.32
C LYS A 29 10.04 14.81 16.89
N GLU A 30 11.20 14.38 16.42
CA GLU A 30 11.88 13.22 16.99
C GLU A 30 12.12 13.42 18.49
N GLY A 31 11.77 12.40 19.29
CA GLY A 31 11.84 12.44 20.75
C GLY A 31 10.76 13.29 21.44
N GLU A 32 9.91 14.01 20.69
CA GLU A 32 8.85 14.83 21.26
C GLU A 32 7.67 13.97 21.77
N VAL A 33 7.18 14.30 22.95
CA VAL A 33 6.05 13.61 23.58
C VAL A 33 4.77 14.37 23.27
N SER A 34 3.77 13.68 22.72
CA SER A 34 2.48 14.29 22.40
C SER A 34 1.69 14.70 23.65
N ILE A 35 0.67 15.53 23.44
CA ILE A 35 -0.41 15.66 24.42
C ILE A 35 -1.10 14.31 24.65
N ALA A 36 -1.76 14.15 25.80
CA ALA A 36 -2.56 12.97 26.07
C ALA A 36 -3.86 13.01 25.25
N PHE A 37 -4.09 11.97 24.45
CA PHE A 37 -5.33 11.79 23.69
C PHE A 37 -6.27 10.86 24.42
N THR A 38 -7.56 11.13 24.36
CA THR A 38 -8.60 10.25 24.87
C THR A 38 -9.14 9.36 23.74
N SER A 39 -9.22 8.06 24.01
CA SER A 39 -9.76 7.06 23.11
C SER A 39 -10.87 6.29 23.85
N PRO A 40 -12.14 6.48 23.49
CA PRO A 40 -13.24 5.75 24.13
C PRO A 40 -13.16 4.27 23.76
N THR A 41 -13.13 3.40 24.76
CA THR A 41 -13.18 1.96 24.53
C THR A 41 -14.63 1.49 24.32
N ARG A 42 -14.80 0.36 23.63
CA ARG A 42 -16.12 -0.26 23.37
C ARG A 42 -16.90 -0.59 24.66
N THR A 43 -16.22 -0.69 25.80
CA THR A 43 -16.81 -0.98 27.12
C THR A 43 -17.16 0.29 27.91
N GLY A 44 -17.05 1.48 27.31
CA GLY A 44 -17.39 2.76 27.93
C GLY A 44 -16.30 3.36 28.82
N LYS A 45 -15.15 2.69 28.97
CA LYS A 45 -13.99 3.24 29.68
C LYS A 45 -13.17 4.14 28.76
N THR A 46 -12.74 5.29 29.23
CA THR A 46 -11.81 6.16 28.49
C THR A 46 -10.39 5.65 28.65
N ARG A 47 -9.70 5.37 27.54
CA ARG A 47 -8.25 5.10 27.51
C ARG A 47 -7.53 6.41 27.20
N TYR A 48 -6.39 6.63 27.84
CA TYR A 48 -5.49 7.73 27.54
C TYR A 48 -4.28 7.20 26.78
N GLU A 49 -3.87 7.91 25.73
CA GLU A 49 -2.80 7.51 24.83
C GLU A 49 -1.83 8.68 24.65
N ILE A 50 -0.53 8.36 24.62
CA ILE A 50 0.54 9.31 24.35
C ILE A 50 1.41 8.70 23.25
N TYR A 51 1.87 9.54 22.34
CA TYR A 51 2.67 9.15 21.18
C TYR A 51 4.02 9.86 21.21
N THR A 52 5.04 9.18 20.72
CA THR A 52 6.40 9.70 20.55
C THR A 52 6.95 9.16 19.25
N VAL A 53 7.62 10.02 18.47
CA VAL A 53 8.31 9.65 17.24
C VAL A 53 9.76 9.31 17.61
N SER A 54 10.15 8.04 17.46
CA SER A 54 11.50 7.60 17.81
C SER A 54 12.56 7.99 16.78
N ASP A 55 12.19 7.99 15.51
CA ASP A 55 13.06 8.32 14.37
C ASP A 55 12.16 8.79 13.23
N ARG A 56 12.65 9.73 12.40
CA ARG A 56 11.93 10.28 11.25
C ARG A 56 12.88 10.45 10.08
N ILE A 57 12.63 9.67 9.04
CA ILE A 57 13.33 9.81 7.76
C ILE A 57 12.54 10.79 6.88
N GLU A 58 13.21 11.86 6.44
CA GLU A 58 12.62 12.85 5.54
C GLU A 58 12.48 12.34 4.10
N GLU A 59 11.63 13.03 3.33
CA GLU A 59 11.55 12.78 1.90
C GLU A 59 12.88 13.12 1.23
N HIS A 60 13.32 12.23 0.35
CA HIS A 60 14.54 12.39 -0.42
C HIS A 60 14.32 11.85 -1.83
N GLU A 61 15.15 12.32 -2.75
CA GLU A 61 15.21 11.73 -4.08
C GLU A 61 15.71 10.29 -3.97
N ALA A 62 15.05 9.37 -4.68
CA ALA A 62 15.36 7.95 -4.58
C ALA A 62 16.81 7.68 -5.00
N ASP A 63 17.59 7.10 -4.09
CA ASP A 63 19.00 6.76 -4.32
C ASP A 63 19.17 5.25 -4.34
N PHE A 64 19.78 4.70 -5.40
CA PHE A 64 20.07 3.27 -5.48
C PHE A 64 20.99 2.77 -4.35
N ALA A 65 21.87 3.62 -3.79
CA ALA A 65 22.75 3.23 -2.70
C ALA A 65 21.99 2.99 -1.39
N ILE A 66 20.90 3.72 -1.16
CA ILE A 66 20.13 3.71 0.09
C ILE A 66 18.85 2.86 -0.08
N ASP A 67 18.14 3.04 -1.19
CA ASP A 67 16.81 2.48 -1.45
C ASP A 67 16.81 1.21 -2.30
N TYR A 68 17.97 0.58 -2.52
CA TYR A 68 18.12 -0.56 -3.42
C TYR A 68 17.02 -1.62 -3.25
N VAL A 69 16.72 -2.00 -2.01
CA VAL A 69 15.73 -3.04 -1.68
C VAL A 69 14.34 -2.62 -2.16
N LYS A 70 13.96 -1.36 -1.91
CA LYS A 70 12.65 -0.82 -2.27
C LYS A 70 12.51 -0.69 -3.79
N ILE A 71 13.53 -0.15 -4.46
CA ILE A 71 13.55 -0.04 -5.92
C ILE A 71 13.51 -1.42 -6.59
N LYS A 72 14.29 -2.38 -6.09
CA LYS A 72 14.28 -3.77 -6.55
C LYS A 72 12.89 -4.39 -6.43
N ASN A 73 12.20 -4.17 -5.32
CA ASN A 73 10.86 -4.69 -5.10
C ASN A 73 9.85 -4.08 -6.08
N PHE A 74 9.90 -2.76 -6.32
CA PHE A 74 9.04 -2.12 -7.32
C PHE A 74 9.32 -2.65 -8.74
N ALA A 75 10.60 -2.77 -9.12
CA ALA A 75 10.98 -3.32 -10.42
C ALA A 75 10.52 -4.78 -10.58
N LEU A 76 10.63 -5.59 -9.52
CA LEU A 76 10.16 -6.98 -9.53
C LEU A 76 8.64 -7.06 -9.71
N GLN A 77 7.87 -6.22 -9.02
CA GLN A 77 6.41 -6.15 -9.19
C GLN A 77 6.03 -5.74 -10.61
N ALA A 78 6.69 -4.72 -11.16
CA ALA A 78 6.47 -4.30 -12.55
C ALA A 78 6.76 -5.42 -13.56
N LYS A 79 7.83 -6.20 -13.35
CA LYS A 79 8.14 -7.37 -14.20
C LYS A 79 7.11 -8.49 -14.07
N ARG A 80 6.60 -8.74 -12.86
CA ARG A 80 5.53 -9.73 -12.63
C ARG A 80 4.26 -9.35 -13.37
N ILE A 81 3.84 -8.09 -13.31
CA ILE A 81 2.67 -7.58 -14.04
C ILE A 81 2.85 -7.83 -15.54
N LYS A 82 3.99 -7.44 -16.11
CA LYS A 82 4.30 -7.67 -17.53
C LYS A 82 4.27 -9.15 -17.92
N ALA A 83 4.80 -10.03 -17.06
CA ALA A 83 4.77 -11.47 -17.30
C ALA A 83 3.34 -12.03 -17.30
N ILE A 84 2.50 -11.58 -16.36
CA ILE A 84 1.08 -11.96 -16.28
C ILE A 84 0.33 -11.44 -17.50
N GLU A 85 0.56 -10.20 -17.93
CA GLU A 85 -0.07 -9.62 -19.12
C GLU A 85 0.28 -10.41 -20.39
N LYS A 86 1.56 -10.76 -20.57
CA LYS A 86 2.00 -11.59 -21.68
C LYS A 86 1.31 -12.96 -21.66
N TRP A 87 1.37 -13.66 -20.52
CA TRP A 87 0.74 -14.96 -20.35
C TRP A 87 -0.78 -14.91 -20.59
N LYS A 88 -1.44 -13.86 -20.09
CA LYS A 88 -2.88 -13.63 -20.31
C LYS A 88 -3.20 -13.50 -21.79
N ASN A 89 -2.44 -12.71 -22.54
CA ASN A 89 -2.67 -12.51 -23.98
C ASN A 89 -2.46 -13.82 -24.78
N GLU A 90 -1.42 -14.59 -24.45
CA GLU A 90 -1.17 -15.92 -25.04
C GLU A 90 -2.34 -16.88 -24.75
N LYS A 91 -2.80 -16.95 -23.50
CA LYS A 91 -3.90 -17.85 -23.11
C LYS A 91 -5.24 -17.44 -23.69
N ILE A 92 -5.50 -16.15 -23.81
CA ILE A 92 -6.66 -15.64 -24.54
C ILE A 92 -6.60 -16.14 -25.98
N ALA A 93 -5.46 -16.01 -26.68
CA ALA A 93 -5.31 -16.45 -28.07
C ALA A 93 -5.50 -17.97 -28.27
N GLU A 94 -5.05 -18.81 -27.33
CA GLU A 94 -5.17 -20.27 -27.42
C GLU A 94 -6.57 -20.80 -27.05
N THR A 95 -7.26 -20.17 -26.11
CA THR A 95 -8.48 -20.72 -25.51
C THR A 95 -9.73 -20.33 -26.29
N TYR A 96 -10.65 -21.24 -26.62
CA TYR A 96 -11.93 -20.85 -27.20
C TYR A 96 -12.77 -20.06 -26.18
N ILE A 97 -13.16 -18.84 -26.52
CA ILE A 97 -13.92 -17.93 -25.66
C ILE A 97 -15.18 -17.50 -26.43
N LYS A 98 -16.36 -17.78 -25.84
CA LYS A 98 -17.66 -17.38 -26.41
C LYS A 98 -18.30 -16.33 -25.51
N LEU A 99 -18.46 -15.12 -26.03
CA LEU A 99 -19.21 -14.05 -25.37
C LEU A 99 -20.64 -14.01 -25.90
N ASN A 100 -21.61 -13.92 -24.98
CA ASN A 100 -23.02 -13.66 -25.31
C ASN A 100 -23.15 -12.29 -25.99
N GLY A 101 -24.12 -12.17 -26.91
CA GLY A 101 -24.25 -11.02 -27.82
C GLY A 101 -24.23 -9.66 -27.11
N ASP A 102 -24.97 -9.55 -26.02
CA ASP A 102 -25.14 -8.31 -25.25
C ASP A 102 -23.84 -7.81 -24.60
N TYR A 103 -22.85 -8.70 -24.42
CA TYR A 103 -21.57 -8.38 -23.79
C TYR A 103 -20.45 -8.11 -24.82
N ARG A 104 -20.71 -8.27 -26.12
CA ARG A 104 -19.69 -8.03 -27.15
C ARG A 104 -19.39 -6.55 -27.39
N THR A 105 -20.25 -5.66 -26.92
CA THR A 105 -20.12 -4.20 -27.06
C THR A 105 -19.46 -3.54 -25.85
N CYS A 106 -19.11 -4.30 -24.80
CA CYS A 106 -18.44 -3.76 -23.64
C CYS A 106 -16.96 -3.44 -23.92
N ASP A 107 -16.47 -2.33 -23.37
CA ASP A 107 -15.05 -1.99 -23.41
C ASP A 107 -14.27 -2.83 -22.40
N TYR A 108 -13.43 -3.74 -22.91
CA TYR A 108 -12.61 -4.61 -22.09
C TYR A 108 -11.14 -4.17 -22.06
N SER A 109 -10.49 -4.35 -20.91
CA SER A 109 -9.05 -4.12 -20.75
C SER A 109 -8.16 -5.15 -21.44
N SER A 110 -8.73 -6.27 -21.89
CA SER A 110 -8.02 -7.34 -22.61
C SER A 110 -8.85 -7.74 -23.83
N ASN A 111 -8.20 -8.23 -24.88
CA ASN A 111 -8.86 -8.56 -26.14
C ASN A 111 -9.62 -9.90 -26.06
N TRP A 112 -10.72 -9.92 -25.31
CA TRP A 112 -11.57 -11.12 -25.15
C TRP A 112 -12.43 -11.43 -26.37
N ILE A 113 -12.57 -10.46 -27.28
CA ILE A 113 -13.32 -10.60 -28.53
C ILE A 113 -12.35 -11.13 -29.58
N LYS A 114 -12.29 -12.46 -29.72
CA LYS A 114 -11.65 -13.07 -30.88
C LYS A 114 -12.47 -12.72 -32.11
N GLN A 115 -11.83 -12.09 -33.10
CA GLN A 115 -12.41 -11.90 -34.42
C GLN A 115 -12.39 -13.23 -35.19
#